data_AF-A0A352N179-F1
#
_entry.id   AF-A0A352N179-F1
#
_cell.length_a   1.000
_cell.length_b   1.000
_cell.length_c   1.000
_cell.angle_alpha   90.00
_cell.angle_beta   90.00
_cell.angle_gamma   90.00
#
_symmetry.space_group_name_H-M   'P 1'
#
loop_
_entity.id
_entity.type
_entity.pdbx_description
1 polymer ?
#
loop_
_entity_poly.entity_id
_entity_poly.type
_entity_poly.pdbx_seq_one_letter_code
_entity_poly.pdbx_strand_id
1 'polypeptide(L)'
;MTWRGYKLHIDTMDGDIPISAHLTSASVHDSQVAIIDYNKRRGEAKEIEPARKLRYNERSAAERVNSNLKDNYGGGNVRVQGHKKVFAHLMFGIMVITVNQLYNMVL
;
A
#
# COMPACT_ATOMS: atom_id res chain seq x y z
N MET A 1 16.30 -0.16 -23.86
CA MET A 1 15.29 -0.87 -23.03
C MET A 1 14.48 0.19 -22.31
N THR A 2 13.21 0.40 -22.66
CA THR A 2 12.40 1.51 -22.11
C THR A 2 11.80 1.11 -20.76
N TRP A 3 12.06 1.87 -19.70
CA TRP A 3 11.39 1.68 -18.41
C TRP A 3 9.89 1.96 -18.58
N ARG A 4 9.05 0.96 -18.30
CA ARG A 4 7.60 1.12 -18.24
C ARG A 4 7.20 1.04 -16.78
N GLY A 5 6.84 2.18 -16.19
CA GLY A 5 6.34 2.24 -14.83
C GLY A 5 5.00 1.52 -14.70
N TYR A 6 4.87 0.72 -13.65
CA TYR A 6 3.59 0.14 -13.22
C TYR A 6 3.18 0.76 -11.89
N LYS A 7 1.87 0.90 -11.67
CA LYS A 7 1.30 1.29 -10.39
C LYS A 7 0.55 0.10 -9.80
N LEU A 8 0.84 -0.19 -8.55
CA LEU A 8 0.16 -1.22 -7.77
C LEU A 8 -0.92 -0.56 -6.92
N HIS A 9 -2.15 -1.00 -7.11
CA HIS A 9 -3.30 -0.66 -6.28
C HIS A 9 -3.56 -1.87 -5.38
N ILE A 10 -3.63 -1.63 -4.08
CA ILE A 10 -3.94 -2.66 -3.08
C ILE A 10 -5.05 -2.11 -2.19
N ASP A 11 -6.09 -2.91 -2.00
CA ASP A 11 -7.12 -2.65 -1.01
C ASP A 11 -6.84 -3.54 0.20
N THR A 12 -6.98 -2.96 1.39
CA THR A 12 -6.75 -3.64 2.66
C THR A 12 -8.00 -3.55 3.52
N MET A 13 -8.37 -4.66 4.16
CA MET A 13 -9.36 -4.65 5.25
C MET A 13 -8.69 -4.45 6.61
N ASP A 14 -9.50 -4.41 7.67
CA ASP A 14 -9.01 -4.28 9.05
C ASP A 14 -7.90 -5.27 9.37
N GLY A 15 -6.89 -4.80 10.11
CA GLY A 15 -5.70 -5.58 10.44
C GLY A 15 -4.69 -5.76 9.29
N ASP A 16 -4.68 -4.81 8.34
CA ASP A 16 -3.70 -4.77 7.23
C ASP A 16 -3.75 -6.00 6.31
N ILE A 17 -4.89 -6.70 6.25
CA ILE A 17 -5.05 -7.85 5.38
C ILE A 17 -5.34 -7.38 3.94
N PRO A 18 -4.48 -7.71 2.97
CA PRO A 18 -4.75 -7.41 1.57
C PRO A 18 -5.95 -8.24 1.06
N ILE A 19 -6.94 -7.58 0.46
CA ILE A 19 -8.14 -8.22 -0.11
C ILE A 19 -8.17 -8.17 -1.64
N SER A 20 -7.54 -7.15 -2.22
CA SER A 20 -7.52 -6.89 -3.66
C SER A 20 -6.18 -6.31 -4.03
N ALA A 21 -5.65 -6.71 -5.19
CA ALA A 21 -4.47 -6.10 -5.75
C ALA A 21 -4.51 -6.13 -7.28
N HIS A 22 -4.25 -5.00 -7.93
CA HIS A 22 -4.17 -4.92 -9.38
C HIS A 22 -3.10 -3.95 -9.85
N LEU A 23 -2.51 -4.24 -11.00
CA LEU A 23 -1.50 -3.40 -11.63
C LEU A 23 -2.10 -2.61 -12.78
N THR A 24 -1.82 -1.31 -12.80
CA THR A 24 -2.09 -0.45 -13.97
C THR A 24 -0.78 0.09 -14.54
N SER A 25 -0.85 0.66 -15.74
CA SER A 25 0.22 1.52 -16.22
C SER A 25 0.39 2.73 -15.30
N ALA A 26 1.63 3.21 -15.14
CA ALA A 26 1.87 4.46 -14.43
C ALA A 26 1.40 5.65 -15.28
N SER A 27 0.22 6.19 -14.98
CA SER A 27 -0.26 7.47 -15.52
C SER A 27 0.30 8.65 -14.72
N VAL A 28 0.55 9.78 -15.36
CA VAL A 28 1.06 11.01 -14.70
C VAL A 28 -0.05 11.87 -14.08
N HIS A 29 -1.33 11.51 -14.28
CA HIS A 29 -2.48 12.33 -13.89
C HIS A 29 -3.36 11.71 -12.78
N ASP A 30 -2.77 11.21 -11.69
CA ASP A 30 -3.58 10.81 -10.52
C ASP A 30 -3.94 12.06 -9.71
N SER A 31 -5.18 12.54 -9.82
CA SER A 31 -5.65 13.78 -9.18
C SER A 31 -6.10 13.62 -7.73
N GLN A 32 -5.49 12.74 -6.94
CA GLN A 32 -5.83 12.59 -5.51
C GLN A 32 -4.85 13.35 -4.61
N VAL A 33 -5.36 14.35 -3.90
CA VAL A 33 -4.61 15.08 -2.87
C VAL A 33 -4.40 14.17 -1.66
N ALA A 34 -3.15 14.03 -1.23
CA ALA A 34 -2.83 13.28 -0.02
C ALA A 34 -3.47 13.91 1.22
N ILE A 35 -4.17 13.10 2.02
CA ILE A 35 -4.63 13.49 3.34
C ILE A 35 -3.47 13.28 4.30
N ILE A 36 -2.82 14.38 4.68
CA ILE A 36 -1.76 14.38 5.69
C ILE A 36 -2.40 14.63 7.05
N ASP A 37 -2.24 13.70 7.98
CA ASP A 37 -2.44 13.97 9.41
C ASP A 37 -1.26 14.79 9.91
N TYR A 38 -1.56 15.91 10.56
CA TYR A 38 -0.55 16.74 11.21
C TYR A 38 -0.18 16.11 12.55
N ASN A 39 0.55 14.99 12.50
CA ASN A 39 1.12 14.41 13.71
C ASN A 39 2.12 15.42 14.29
N LYS A 40 1.83 15.98 15.46
CA LYS A 40 2.62 17.09 15.98
C LYS A 40 3.97 16.60 16.50
N ARG A 41 5.02 16.94 15.75
CA ARG A 41 6.40 16.85 16.23
C ARG A 41 6.71 17.91 17.32
N ARG A 42 5.93 19.00 17.40
CA ARG A 42 5.98 20.06 18.44
C ARG A 42 4.66 20.87 18.48
N GLY A 43 4.02 21.04 19.66
CA GLY A 43 2.80 21.85 19.91
C GLY A 43 1.47 21.06 20.12
N GLU A 44 0.30 21.73 20.16
CA GLU A 44 -1.08 21.17 20.32
C GLU A 44 -1.77 20.50 19.08
N ALA A 45 -2.04 19.20 19.08
CA ALA A 45 -2.53 18.48 17.89
C ALA A 45 -3.70 19.18 17.17
N LYS A 46 -3.64 19.30 15.84
CA LYS A 46 -4.74 19.91 15.06
C LYS A 46 -5.82 18.86 14.86
N GLU A 47 -7.03 19.14 15.34
CA GLU A 47 -8.14 18.21 15.22
C GLU A 47 -8.54 18.04 13.74
N ILE A 48 -8.67 16.79 13.32
CA ILE A 48 -9.10 16.41 11.98
C ILE A 48 -10.60 16.18 12.00
N GLU A 49 -11.31 16.80 11.06
CA GLU A 49 -12.74 16.60 10.83
C GLU A 49 -13.05 15.08 10.66
N PRO A 50 -14.14 14.56 11.26
CA PRO A 50 -14.37 13.12 11.35
C PRO A 50 -14.39 12.39 9.99
N ALA A 51 -14.94 12.97 8.93
CA ALA A 51 -14.93 12.35 7.61
C ALA A 51 -13.53 12.35 6.96
N ARG A 52 -12.65 13.28 7.33
CA ARG A 52 -11.24 13.28 6.93
C ARG A 52 -10.42 12.26 7.74
N LYS A 53 -10.77 12.04 9.01
CA LYS A 53 -10.12 11.03 9.88
C LYS A 53 -10.41 9.61 9.40
N LEU A 54 -11.65 9.31 9.01
CA LEU A 54 -12.01 8.01 8.42
C LEU A 54 -11.18 7.69 7.17
N ARG A 55 -11.11 8.62 6.21
CA ARG A 55 -10.30 8.46 5.00
C ARG A 55 -8.80 8.35 5.27
N TYR A 56 -8.30 9.01 6.32
CA TYR A 56 -6.90 8.87 6.73
C TYR A 56 -6.61 7.45 7.25
N ASN A 57 -7.50 6.91 8.09
CA ASN A 57 -7.37 5.55 8.60
C ASN A 57 -7.39 4.51 7.48
N GLU A 58 -8.35 4.63 6.55
CA GLU A 58 -8.45 3.75 5.36
C GLU A 58 -7.15 3.76 4.54
N ARG A 59 -6.58 4.96 4.32
CA ARG A 59 -5.34 5.12 3.56
C ARG A 59 -4.12 4.59 4.31
N SER A 60 -4.06 4.79 5.63
CA SER A 60 -2.91 4.41 6.45
C SER A 60 -2.65 2.91 6.44
N ALA A 61 -3.71 2.08 6.43
CA ALA A 61 -3.59 0.63 6.30
C ALA A 61 -2.92 0.22 4.96
N ALA A 62 -3.41 0.77 3.85
CA ALA A 62 -2.83 0.51 2.53
C ALA A 62 -1.37 1.00 2.42
N GLU A 63 -1.05 2.15 3.03
CA GLU A 63 0.32 2.69 3.09
C GLU A 63 1.25 1.77 3.90
N ARG A 64 0.79 1.22 5.03
CA ARG A 64 1.55 0.25 5.84
C ARG A 64 1.83 -1.03 5.07
N VAL A 65 0.81 -1.60 4.41
CA VAL A 65 0.98 -2.80 3.57
C VAL A 65 1.95 -2.54 2.42
N ASN A 66 1.87 -1.37 1.77
CA ASN A 66 2.78 -1.01 0.70
C ASN A 66 4.23 -0.83 1.18
N SER A 67 4.44 -0.22 2.36
CA SER A 67 5.78 -0.13 2.97
C SER A 67 6.31 -1.52 3.27
N ASN A 68 5.52 -2.36 3.95
CA ASN A 68 5.90 -3.71 4.31
C ASN A 68 6.24 -4.56 3.07
N LEU A 69 5.44 -4.45 2.01
CA LEU A 69 5.71 -5.09 0.73
C LEU A 69 7.06 -4.66 0.15
N LYS A 70 7.38 -3.37 0.20
CA LYS A 70 8.65 -2.83 -0.32
C LYS A 70 9.84 -3.25 0.50
N ASP A 71 9.73 -3.11 1.82
CA ASP A 71 10.85 -3.22 2.76
C ASP A 71 11.16 -4.68 3.08
N ASN A 72 10.14 -5.53 3.22
CA ASN A 72 10.30 -6.91 3.73
C ASN A 72 9.94 -8.01 2.71
N TYR A 73 9.11 -7.71 1.69
CA TYR A 73 8.59 -8.74 0.78
C TYR A 73 8.88 -8.47 -0.71
N GLY A 74 9.98 -7.78 -0.98
CA GLY A 74 10.58 -7.71 -2.33
C GLY A 74 9.89 -6.77 -3.31
N GLY A 75 8.94 -5.94 -2.87
CA GLY A 75 8.29 -4.91 -3.69
C GLY A 75 9.26 -3.83 -4.19
N GLY A 76 10.35 -3.58 -3.49
CA GLY A 76 11.42 -2.66 -3.91
C GLY A 76 12.45 -3.27 -4.88
N ASN A 77 12.45 -4.59 -5.07
CA ASN A 77 13.49 -5.30 -5.81
C ASN A 77 13.00 -5.99 -7.08
N VAL A 78 11.95 -5.44 -7.72
CA VAL A 78 11.41 -5.95 -8.99
C VAL A 78 12.42 -5.76 -10.12
N ARG A 79 13.05 -6.85 -10.58
CA ARG A 79 14.05 -6.85 -11.67
C ARG A 79 13.56 -7.56 -12.94
N VAL A 80 12.26 -7.71 -13.10
CA VAL A 80 11.62 -8.37 -14.25
C VAL A 80 10.83 -7.37 -15.08
N GLN A 81 10.74 -7.62 -16.39
CA GLN A 81 9.96 -6.79 -17.31
C GLN A 81 8.71 -7.55 -17.81
N GLY A 82 7.59 -6.84 -17.87
CA GLY A 82 6.32 -7.32 -18.42
C GLY A 82 5.24 -7.45 -17.35
N HIS A 83 4.04 -6.96 -17.67
CA HIS A 83 2.92 -6.82 -16.73
C HIS A 83 2.65 -8.10 -15.93
N LYS A 84 2.53 -9.26 -16.60
CA LYS A 84 2.28 -10.56 -15.94
C LYS A 84 3.40 -10.96 -14.98
N LYS A 85 4.67 -10.72 -15.34
CA LYS A 85 5.83 -11.09 -14.53
C LYS A 85 5.96 -10.19 -13.30
N VAL A 86 5.78 -8.88 -13.50
CA VAL A 86 5.77 -7.89 -12.42
C VAL A 86 4.61 -8.18 -11.46
N PHE A 87 3.42 -8.46 -11.99
CA PHE A 87 2.27 -8.83 -11.16
C PHE A 87 2.55 -10.06 -10.31
N ALA A 88 3.04 -11.14 -10.92
CA ALA A 88 3.36 -12.37 -10.21
C ALA A 88 4.39 -12.14 -9.08
N HIS A 89 5.45 -11.38 -9.35
CA HIS A 89 6.46 -11.03 -8.34
C HIS A 89 5.84 -10.34 -7.12
N LEU A 90 4.99 -9.33 -7.37
CA LEU A 90 4.32 -8.59 -6.31
C LEU A 90 3.30 -9.46 -5.57
N MET A 91 2.57 -10.33 -6.27
CA MET A 91 1.60 -11.24 -5.66
C MET A 91 2.25 -12.23 -4.69
N PHE A 92 3.47 -12.70 -4.95
CA PHE A 92 4.18 -13.55 -3.99
C PHE A 92 4.40 -12.81 -2.66
N GLY A 93 4.80 -11.54 -2.69
CA GLY A 93 4.95 -10.73 -1.48
C GLY A 93 3.61 -10.49 -0.76
N ILE A 94 2.55 -10.19 -1.52
CA ILE A 94 1.21 -9.98 -0.95
C ILE A 94 0.70 -11.25 -0.27
N MET A 95 0.88 -12.44 -0.86
CA MET A 95 0.48 -13.71 -0.23
C MET A 95 1.18 -13.92 1.11
N VAL A 96 2.48 -13.63 1.20
CA VAL A 96 3.22 -13.76 2.47
C VAL A 96 2.68 -12.77 3.51
N ILE A 97 2.39 -11.52 3.12
CA ILE A 97 1.76 -10.55 4.02
C ILE A 97 0.42 -11.08 4.53
N THR A 98 -0.45 -11.56 3.64
CA THR A 98 -1.76 -12.11 4.01
C THR A 98 -1.62 -13.24 5.03
N VAL A 99 -0.73 -14.20 4.78
CA VAL A 99 -0.48 -15.32 5.70
C VAL A 99 0.04 -14.82 7.04
N ASN A 100 0.99 -13.88 7.05
CA ASN A 100 1.55 -13.32 8.29
C ASN A 100 0.49 -12.58 9.11
N GLN A 101 -0.38 -11.79 8.47
CA GLN A 101 -1.46 -11.10 9.18
C GLN A 101 -2.47 -12.09 9.76
N LEU A 102 -2.86 -13.11 9.00
CA LEU A 102 -3.76 -14.16 9.49
C LEU A 102 -3.15 -14.92 10.68
N TYR A 103 -1.86 -15.25 10.60
CA TYR A 103 -1.14 -15.93 11.67
C TYR A 103 -1.14 -15.09 12.97
N ASN A 104 -0.83 -13.79 12.86
CA ASN A 104 -0.81 -12.87 14.01
C ASN A 104 -2.20 -12.57 14.59
N MET A 105 -3.28 -12.88 13.88
CA MET A 105 -4.65 -12.75 14.40
C MET A 105 -5.10 -13.98 15.19
N VAL A 106 -4.56 -15.15 14.85
CA VAL A 106 -4.98 -16.44 15.43
C VAL A 106 -4.13 -16.82 16.65
N LEU A 107 -2.88 -16.37 16.69
CA LEU A 107 -1.89 -16.71 17.73
C LEU A 107 -1.47 -15.48 18.52
#